data_AF-A0A7K9SKL3-F1
#
_entry.id   AF-A0A7K9SKL3-F1
#
_cell.length_a   1.000
_cell.length_b   1.000
_cell.length_c   1.000
_cell.angle_alpha   90.00
_cell.angle_beta   90.00
_cell.angle_gamma   90.00
#
_symmetry.space_group_name_H-M   'P 1'
#
loop_
_entity.id
_entity.type
_entity.pdbx_description
1 polymer ?
#
loop_
_entity_poly.entity_id
_entity_poly.type
_entity_poly.pdbx_seq_one_letter_code
_entity_poly.pdbx_strand_id
1 'polypeptide(L)'
;QGFKDNLHAVFCLAENAVGPRATRPDDIHVLYSGKTVEINNTDAEGRLILADGVAYACKDLGADIILDMATLTGAQGIATGKYHAAVLTNSEEWEKACVKAGRNCGDLVHPLVYCPELHFSEFTSAVADMKNSVADRDNTPSSCAGLFIASHIGFDWPGVWVHIDIAAPVHAGERATGYGVALLLSLFGGASEDPLLNMVSPLGCNGDSPTEDMERDSKRRRLV
;
A
#
# COMPACT_ATOMS: atom_id res chain seq x y z
N GLN A 1 6.13 7.60 -22.88
CA GLN A 1 7.58 7.88 -22.97
C GLN A 1 7.87 8.99 -21.99
N GLY A 2 8.93 8.88 -21.18
CA GLY A 2 9.29 9.90 -20.19
C GLY A 2 9.42 9.44 -18.74
N PHE A 3 9.13 8.18 -18.40
CA PHE A 3 9.44 7.60 -17.08
C PHE A 3 10.68 6.71 -17.18
N LYS A 4 11.67 6.93 -16.32
CA LYS A 4 13.02 6.35 -16.42
C LYS A 4 13.13 4.95 -15.82
N ASP A 5 12.31 4.65 -14.82
CA ASP A 5 12.25 3.36 -14.13
C ASP A 5 11.25 2.40 -14.80
N ASN A 6 11.27 1.12 -14.40
CA ASN A 6 10.26 0.16 -14.83
C ASN A 6 9.03 0.30 -13.93
N LEU A 7 7.87 0.58 -14.50
CA LEU A 7 6.60 0.73 -13.78
C LEU A 7 5.61 -0.33 -14.26
N HIS A 8 5.01 -1.06 -13.31
CA HIS A 8 3.86 -1.91 -13.53
C HIS A 8 2.64 -1.29 -12.83
N ALA A 9 1.44 -1.59 -13.33
CA ALA A 9 0.20 -1.27 -12.64
C ALA A 9 -0.61 -2.57 -12.53
N VAL A 10 -0.90 -3.00 -11.31
CA VAL A 10 -1.66 -4.23 -11.02
C VAL A 10 -3.03 -3.85 -10.48
N PHE A 11 -4.07 -4.18 -11.23
CA PHE A 11 -5.45 -3.91 -10.84
C PHE A 11 -6.11 -5.19 -10.28
N CYS A 12 -6.38 -5.18 -8.98
CA CYS A 12 -7.09 -6.26 -8.30
C CYS A 12 -8.60 -6.04 -8.46
N LEU A 13 -9.19 -6.65 -9.51
CA LEU A 13 -10.59 -6.40 -9.88
C LEU A 13 -11.49 -7.55 -9.42
N ALA A 14 -12.45 -7.25 -8.54
CA ALA A 14 -13.47 -8.18 -8.08
C ALA A 14 -14.76 -7.43 -7.72
N GLU A 15 -15.89 -8.13 -7.76
CA GLU A 15 -17.17 -7.68 -7.20
C GLU A 15 -17.48 -8.51 -5.96
N ASN A 16 -17.64 -7.87 -4.80
CA ASN A 16 -18.01 -8.54 -3.56
C ASN A 16 -19.52 -8.79 -3.52
N ALA A 17 -19.96 -9.85 -4.20
CA ALA A 17 -21.39 -10.17 -4.38
C ALA A 17 -21.92 -11.18 -3.37
N VAL A 18 -23.21 -11.08 -3.05
CA VAL A 18 -23.94 -12.06 -2.23
C VAL A 18 -24.58 -13.11 -3.13
N GLY A 19 -24.36 -14.39 -2.81
CA GLY A 19 -25.01 -15.49 -3.51
C GLY A 19 -24.63 -16.87 -2.96
N PRO A 20 -25.16 -17.96 -3.52
CA PRO A 20 -24.91 -19.31 -3.02
C PRO A 20 -23.44 -19.75 -3.03
N ARG A 21 -22.63 -19.11 -3.89
CA ARG A 21 -21.18 -19.34 -4.03
C ARG A 21 -20.33 -18.25 -3.37
N ALA A 22 -20.93 -17.33 -2.63
CA ALA A 22 -20.17 -16.30 -1.91
C ALA A 22 -19.26 -16.96 -0.87
N THR A 23 -18.12 -16.32 -0.63
CA THR A 23 -17.24 -16.59 0.50
C THR A 23 -18.05 -16.53 1.79
N ARG A 24 -17.80 -17.47 2.71
CA ARG A 24 -18.46 -17.53 4.01
C ARG A 24 -17.49 -17.21 5.12
N PRO A 25 -17.97 -16.65 6.24
CA PRO A 25 -17.26 -16.80 7.49
C PRO A 25 -16.94 -18.29 7.73
N ASP A 26 -15.74 -18.56 8.24
CA ASP A 26 -15.11 -19.86 8.45
C ASP A 26 -14.53 -20.55 7.20
N ASP A 27 -14.73 -20.01 5.98
CA ASP A 27 -13.98 -20.51 4.81
C ASP A 27 -12.48 -20.24 5.01
N ILE A 28 -11.63 -21.18 4.59
CA ILE A 28 -10.16 -20.99 4.60
C ILE A 28 -9.69 -20.87 3.16
N HIS A 29 -9.12 -19.72 2.83
CA HIS A 29 -8.58 -19.41 1.51
C HIS A 29 -7.08 -19.67 1.50
N VAL A 30 -6.55 -20.22 0.41
CA VAL A 30 -5.11 -20.25 0.14
C VAL A 30 -4.80 -19.09 -0.81
N LEU A 31 -4.05 -18.10 -0.34
CA LEU A 31 -3.70 -16.93 -1.13
C LEU A 31 -2.47 -17.20 -2.01
N TYR A 32 -2.20 -16.30 -2.95
CA TYR A 32 -1.07 -16.37 -3.89
C TYR A 32 0.29 -16.40 -3.20
N SER A 33 0.39 -15.84 -1.99
CA SER A 33 1.58 -15.98 -1.15
C SER A 33 1.88 -17.44 -0.76
N GLY A 34 0.87 -18.32 -0.77
CA GLY A 34 0.88 -19.68 -0.26
C GLY A 34 0.34 -19.79 1.18
N LYS A 35 0.05 -18.65 1.82
CA LYS A 35 -0.52 -18.61 3.18
C LYS A 35 -2.01 -18.91 3.17
N THR A 36 -2.49 -19.51 4.25
CA THR A 36 -3.89 -19.83 4.52
C THR A 36 -4.54 -18.73 5.36
N VAL A 37 -5.74 -18.30 4.96
CA VAL A 37 -6.49 -17.23 5.62
C VAL A 37 -7.90 -17.71 5.96
N GLU A 38 -8.21 -17.77 7.25
CA GLU A 38 -9.56 -17.99 7.78
C GLU A 38 -10.38 -16.70 7.62
N ILE A 39 -11.47 -16.77 6.86
CA ILE A 39 -12.35 -15.63 6.66
C ILE A 39 -13.26 -15.50 7.87
N ASN A 40 -13.10 -14.45 8.67
CA ASN A 40 -14.03 -14.12 9.77
C ASN A 40 -14.91 -12.91 9.46
N ASN A 41 -14.60 -12.16 8.39
CA ASN A 41 -15.43 -11.06 7.90
C ASN A 41 -15.34 -10.94 6.38
N THR A 42 -16.44 -11.21 5.66
CA THR A 42 -16.48 -11.15 4.20
C THR A 42 -16.43 -9.73 3.62
N ASP A 43 -16.65 -8.72 4.46
CA ASP A 43 -16.55 -7.28 4.12
C ASP A 43 -15.14 -6.71 4.41
N ALA A 44 -14.21 -7.60 4.77
CA ALA A 44 -12.77 -7.31 4.80
C ALA A 44 -12.08 -7.98 3.60
N GLU A 45 -12.65 -7.82 2.41
CA GLU A 45 -12.23 -8.47 1.17
C GLU A 45 -11.13 -7.70 0.43
N GLY A 46 -11.11 -6.37 0.52
CA GLY A 46 -10.15 -5.55 -0.23
C GLY A 46 -8.70 -5.94 0.07
N ARG A 47 -8.40 -6.25 1.33
CA ARG A 47 -7.06 -6.71 1.75
C ARG A 47 -6.71 -8.11 1.23
N LEU A 48 -7.70 -8.96 0.94
CA LEU A 48 -7.47 -10.31 0.38
C LEU A 48 -6.98 -10.20 -1.06
N ILE A 49 -7.67 -9.40 -1.88
CA ILE A 49 -7.29 -9.24 -3.29
C ILE A 49 -5.97 -8.46 -3.42
N LEU A 50 -5.73 -7.48 -2.55
CA LEU A 50 -4.46 -6.74 -2.50
C LEU A 50 -3.31 -7.62 -2.03
N ALA A 51 -3.53 -8.51 -1.07
CA ALA A 51 -2.54 -9.49 -0.64
C ALA A 51 -2.04 -10.36 -1.81
N ASP A 52 -2.94 -10.81 -2.69
CA ASP A 52 -2.56 -11.51 -3.91
C ASP A 52 -1.80 -10.59 -4.89
N GLY A 53 -2.26 -9.35 -5.04
CA GLY A 53 -1.60 -8.33 -5.88
C GLY A 53 -0.16 -8.03 -5.47
N VAL A 54 0.10 -7.78 -4.18
CA VAL A 54 1.45 -7.51 -3.67
C VAL A 54 2.32 -8.77 -3.69
N ALA A 55 1.75 -9.95 -3.45
CA ALA A 55 2.48 -11.20 -3.56
C ALA A 55 2.91 -11.47 -5.01
N TYR A 56 2.05 -11.22 -5.99
CA TYR A 56 2.37 -11.28 -7.41
C TYR A 56 3.43 -10.24 -7.81
N ALA A 57 3.30 -9.00 -7.34
CA ALA A 57 4.27 -7.94 -7.56
C ALA A 57 5.67 -8.32 -7.05
N CYS A 58 5.73 -8.93 -5.86
CA CYS A 58 6.97 -9.39 -5.27
C CYS A 58 7.57 -10.60 -6.01
N LYS A 59 6.77 -11.65 -6.26
CA LYS A 59 7.26 -12.94 -6.76
C LYS A 59 7.53 -12.93 -8.26
N ASP A 60 6.63 -12.37 -9.06
CA ASP A 60 6.61 -12.53 -10.51
C ASP A 60 7.17 -11.30 -11.22
N LEU A 61 6.87 -10.10 -10.72
CA LEU A 61 7.41 -8.85 -11.27
C LEU A 61 8.79 -8.52 -10.67
N GLY A 62 9.13 -9.13 -9.53
CA GLY A 62 10.38 -8.89 -8.82
C GLY A 62 10.51 -7.42 -8.40
N ALA A 63 9.43 -6.78 -7.99
CA ALA A 63 9.43 -5.37 -7.60
C ALA A 63 10.52 -5.06 -6.58
N ASP A 64 11.11 -3.86 -6.66
CA ASP A 64 12.00 -3.32 -5.63
C ASP A 64 11.23 -2.36 -4.70
N ILE A 65 10.15 -1.75 -5.22
CA ILE A 65 9.20 -0.88 -4.51
C ILE A 65 7.79 -1.33 -4.87
N ILE A 66 6.94 -1.57 -3.87
CA ILE A 66 5.52 -1.89 -4.03
C ILE A 66 4.71 -0.81 -3.31
N LEU A 67 3.89 -0.07 -4.06
CA LEU A 67 2.92 0.85 -3.51
C LEU A 67 1.50 0.34 -3.80
N ASP A 68 0.77 -0.05 -2.76
CA ASP A 68 -0.64 -0.39 -2.88
C ASP A 68 -1.52 0.74 -2.34
N MET A 69 -2.65 0.96 -3.02
CA MET A 69 -3.58 2.05 -2.72
C MET A 69 -5.01 1.53 -2.78
N ALA A 70 -5.80 1.79 -1.74
CA ALA A 70 -7.14 1.23 -1.63
C ALA A 70 -8.07 2.07 -0.77
N THR A 71 -9.36 2.05 -1.09
CA THR A 71 -10.43 2.53 -0.19
C THR A 71 -10.73 1.45 0.84
N LEU A 72 -9.83 1.23 1.79
CA LEU A 72 -9.75 -0.05 2.50
C LEU A 72 -10.56 -0.10 3.79
N THR A 73 -10.51 0.94 4.62
CA THR A 73 -11.14 0.90 5.94
C THR A 73 -11.94 2.16 6.27
N GLY A 74 -13.13 1.99 6.86
CA GLY A 74 -13.83 3.11 7.50
C GLY A 74 -13.02 3.73 8.65
N ALA A 75 -12.14 2.94 9.27
CA ALA A 75 -11.26 3.39 10.33
C ALA A 75 -10.22 4.44 9.90
N GLN A 76 -9.81 4.44 8.63
CA GLN A 76 -8.93 5.48 8.08
C GLN A 76 -9.52 6.87 8.34
N GLY A 77 -10.80 7.06 8.04
CA GLY A 77 -11.47 8.35 8.24
C GLY A 77 -11.56 8.79 9.71
N ILE A 78 -11.52 7.85 10.65
CA ILE A 78 -11.45 8.13 12.09
C ILE A 78 -10.03 8.52 12.48
N ALA A 79 -9.02 7.82 11.95
CA ALA A 79 -7.61 8.00 12.29
C ALA A 79 -7.00 9.29 11.71
N THR A 80 -7.19 9.55 10.41
CA THR A 80 -6.54 10.66 9.69
C THR A 80 -7.53 11.68 9.12
N GLY A 81 -8.83 11.44 9.28
CA GLY A 81 -9.87 12.36 8.83
C GLY A 81 -10.21 12.23 7.33
N LYS A 82 -11.02 13.18 6.85
CA LYS A 82 -11.59 13.14 5.48
C LYS A 82 -10.64 13.59 4.38
N TYR A 83 -9.62 14.37 4.71
CA TYR A 83 -8.77 15.03 3.72
C TYR A 83 -7.36 14.45 3.63
N HIS A 84 -6.94 13.65 4.61
CA HIS A 84 -5.64 12.99 4.60
C HIS A 84 -5.83 11.50 4.39
N ALA A 85 -5.22 10.96 3.34
CA ALA A 85 -5.04 9.51 3.26
C ALA A 85 -4.12 9.04 4.37
N ALA A 86 -4.26 7.78 4.74
CA ALA A 86 -3.42 7.16 5.75
C ALA A 86 -2.31 6.37 5.08
N VAL A 87 -1.04 6.69 5.38
CA VAL A 87 0.10 5.92 4.88
C VAL A 87 0.64 4.99 5.96
N LEU A 88 0.95 3.76 5.57
CA LEU A 88 1.62 2.77 6.40
C LEU A 88 2.77 2.16 5.58
N THR A 89 3.98 2.16 6.10
CA THR A 89 5.15 1.70 5.34
C THR A 89 6.23 1.12 6.24
N ASN A 90 7.05 0.22 5.69
CA ASN A 90 8.25 -0.31 6.33
C ASN A 90 9.45 0.64 6.25
N SER A 91 9.30 1.85 5.68
CA SER A 91 10.40 2.79 5.47
C SER A 91 10.05 4.22 5.91
N GLU A 92 10.78 4.72 6.90
CA GLU A 92 10.66 6.10 7.39
C GLU A 92 10.94 7.15 6.29
N GLU A 93 11.84 6.83 5.36
CA GLU A 93 12.14 7.70 4.20
C GLU A 93 10.89 7.85 3.31
N TRP A 94 10.24 6.74 2.98
CA TRP A 94 9.05 6.74 2.13
C TRP A 94 7.82 7.32 2.83
N GLU A 95 7.72 7.16 4.14
CA GLU A 95 6.69 7.81 4.95
C GLU A 95 6.79 9.34 4.82
N LYS A 96 7.99 9.88 5.09
CA LYS A 96 8.27 11.32 4.97
C LYS A 96 8.06 11.81 3.54
N ALA A 97 8.45 11.00 2.55
CA ALA A 97 8.24 11.31 1.15
C ALA A 97 6.74 11.43 0.81
N CYS A 98 5.91 10.48 1.23
CA CYS A 98 4.46 10.53 0.98
C CYS A 98 3.81 11.77 1.60
N VAL A 99 4.16 12.09 2.86
CA VAL A 99 3.64 13.29 3.54
C VAL A 99 4.06 14.58 2.82
N LYS A 100 5.32 14.65 2.36
CA LYS A 100 5.82 15.82 1.63
C LYS A 100 5.19 15.93 0.23
N ALA A 101 5.07 14.82 -0.51
CA ALA A 101 4.38 14.79 -1.80
C ALA A 101 2.92 15.26 -1.66
N GLY A 102 2.20 14.75 -0.65
CA GLY A 102 0.82 15.14 -0.41
C GLY A 102 0.67 16.64 -0.14
N ARG A 103 1.58 17.24 0.62
CA ARG A 103 1.61 18.70 0.84
C ARG A 103 1.94 19.49 -0.44
N ASN A 104 2.80 18.95 -1.30
CA ASN A 104 3.18 19.62 -2.55
C ASN A 104 2.05 19.62 -3.58
N CYS A 105 1.27 18.53 -3.67
CA CYS A 105 0.26 18.35 -4.72
C CYS A 105 -1.18 18.60 -4.27
N GLY A 106 -1.47 18.60 -2.97
CA GLY A 106 -2.80 18.78 -2.40
C GLY A 106 -3.53 17.47 -2.05
N ASP A 107 -3.06 16.32 -2.53
CA ASP A 107 -3.53 15.00 -2.09
C ASP A 107 -2.88 14.65 -0.74
N LEU A 108 -3.38 15.24 0.35
CA LEU A 108 -2.73 15.19 1.67
C LEU A 108 -2.63 13.75 2.22
N VAL A 109 -1.56 13.48 2.96
CA VAL A 109 -1.25 12.17 3.56
C VAL A 109 -0.79 12.34 5.01
N HIS A 110 -1.17 11.43 5.91
CA HIS A 110 -0.70 11.37 7.30
C HIS A 110 -0.32 9.94 7.68
N PRO A 111 0.78 9.73 8.44
CA PRO A 111 1.24 8.39 8.79
C PRO A 111 0.35 7.70 9.83
N LEU A 112 0.28 6.38 9.70
CA LEU A 112 -0.24 5.43 10.70
C LEU A 112 0.91 4.79 11.47
N VAL A 113 0.58 4.12 12.58
CA VAL A 113 1.57 3.38 13.36
C VAL A 113 1.96 2.10 12.62
N TYR A 114 3.22 2.00 12.20
CA TYR A 114 3.85 0.77 11.71
C TYR A 114 4.52 0.02 12.86
N CYS A 115 3.90 -1.05 13.33
CA CYS A 115 4.41 -1.90 14.41
C CYS A 115 3.91 -3.34 14.26
N PRO A 116 4.45 -4.11 13.28
CA PRO A 116 4.01 -5.48 13.00
C PRO A 116 4.00 -6.39 14.25
N GLU A 117 5.00 -6.23 15.11
CA GLU A 117 5.21 -7.05 16.31
C GLU A 117 4.13 -6.88 17.39
N LEU A 118 3.43 -5.73 17.43
CA LEU A 118 2.34 -5.48 18.38
C LEU A 118 0.96 -5.66 17.76
N HIS A 119 0.84 -5.44 16.45
CA HIS A 119 -0.47 -5.37 15.78
C HIS A 119 -0.82 -6.64 15.01
N PHE A 120 0.15 -7.42 14.54
CA PHE A 120 -0.15 -8.59 13.70
C PHE A 120 -0.80 -9.75 14.47
N SER A 121 -0.64 -9.80 15.80
CA SER A 121 -1.33 -10.78 16.65
C SER A 121 -2.86 -10.67 16.59
N GLU A 122 -3.39 -9.53 16.16
CA GLU A 122 -4.84 -9.33 15.92
C GLU A 122 -5.44 -10.31 14.91
N PHE A 123 -4.60 -10.90 14.04
CA PHE A 123 -5.01 -11.85 13.02
C PHE A 123 -4.80 -13.31 13.42
N THR A 124 -4.60 -13.62 14.70
CA THR A 124 -4.38 -14.99 15.15
C THR A 124 -5.55 -15.91 14.75
N SER A 125 -5.24 -17.01 14.06
CA SER A 125 -6.15 -18.10 13.76
C SER A 125 -5.73 -19.38 14.47
N ALA A 126 -6.70 -20.23 14.83
CA ALA A 126 -6.44 -21.55 15.38
C ALA A 126 -6.31 -22.64 14.30
N VAL A 127 -6.70 -22.34 13.06
CA VAL A 127 -6.89 -23.33 11.97
C VAL A 127 -6.24 -22.94 10.64
N ALA A 128 -5.77 -21.70 10.52
CA ALA A 128 -5.07 -21.16 9.36
C ALA A 128 -3.85 -20.33 9.82
N ASP A 129 -3.05 -19.83 8.89
CA ASP A 129 -1.92 -18.96 9.23
C ASP A 129 -2.38 -17.62 9.82
N MET A 130 -3.56 -17.13 9.42
CA MET A 130 -4.16 -15.90 9.95
C MET A 130 -5.67 -15.79 9.67
N LYS A 131 -6.33 -14.84 10.32
CA LYS A 131 -7.68 -14.35 10.00
C LYS A 131 -7.62 -13.11 9.12
N ASN A 132 -8.71 -12.78 8.40
CA ASN A 132 -8.73 -11.58 7.56
C ASN A 132 -9.18 -10.30 8.30
N SER A 133 -9.92 -10.39 9.40
CA SER A 133 -10.30 -9.24 10.24
C SER A 133 -9.74 -9.37 11.65
N VAL A 134 -9.38 -8.21 12.21
CA VAL A 134 -8.86 -8.06 13.57
C VAL A 134 -9.82 -8.60 14.63
N ALA A 135 -9.27 -9.09 15.73
CA ALA A 135 -10.01 -9.50 16.90
C ALA A 135 -10.52 -8.29 17.70
N ASP A 136 -9.65 -7.29 17.91
CA ASP A 136 -9.98 -6.02 18.54
C ASP A 136 -10.04 -4.88 17.51
N ARG A 137 -11.21 -4.25 17.39
CA ARG A 137 -11.42 -3.11 16.47
C ARG A 137 -10.95 -1.78 17.04
N ASP A 138 -10.61 -1.72 18.32
CA ASP A 138 -10.06 -0.52 18.96
C ASP A 138 -8.53 -0.46 18.85
N ASN A 139 -7.88 -1.56 18.44
CA ASN A 139 -6.43 -1.65 18.30
C ASN A 139 -5.95 -1.33 16.87
N THR A 140 -6.03 -0.06 16.48
CA THR A 140 -5.49 0.47 15.20
C THR A 140 -5.93 -0.29 13.92
N PRO A 141 -7.23 -0.50 13.69
CA PRO A 141 -7.72 -1.36 12.61
C PRO A 141 -7.27 -1.00 11.18
N SER A 142 -6.97 0.28 10.90
CA SER A 142 -6.40 0.72 9.61
C SER A 142 -4.94 0.29 9.46
N SER A 143 -4.10 0.43 10.50
CA SER A 143 -2.74 -0.13 10.51
C SER A 143 -2.76 -1.64 10.33
N CYS A 144 -3.62 -2.34 11.08
CA CYS A 144 -3.76 -3.79 10.97
C CYS A 144 -4.16 -4.23 9.56
N ALA A 145 -5.07 -3.51 8.90
CA ALA A 145 -5.49 -3.82 7.53
C ALA A 145 -4.33 -3.76 6.52
N GLY A 146 -3.46 -2.75 6.62
CA GLY A 146 -2.24 -2.69 5.83
C GLY A 146 -1.26 -3.80 6.20
N LEU A 147 -1.05 -4.08 7.49
CA LEU A 147 -0.16 -5.16 7.93
C LEU A 147 -0.60 -6.54 7.47
N PHE A 148 -1.92 -6.78 7.33
CA PHE A 148 -2.43 -7.98 6.69
C PHE A 148 -1.84 -8.12 5.29
N ILE A 149 -1.91 -7.08 4.45
CA ILE A 149 -1.38 -7.05 3.08
C ILE A 149 0.14 -7.31 3.08
N ALA A 150 0.91 -6.55 3.88
CA ALA A 150 2.36 -6.74 3.98
C ALA A 150 2.78 -8.14 4.42
N SER A 151 1.97 -8.81 5.24
CA SER A 151 2.30 -10.17 5.66
C SER A 151 2.39 -11.14 4.47
N HIS A 152 1.77 -10.85 3.33
CA HIS A 152 1.80 -11.71 2.14
C HIS A 152 3.07 -11.56 1.30
N ILE A 153 3.88 -10.52 1.53
CA ILE A 153 5.24 -10.36 1.00
C ILE A 153 6.33 -10.64 2.06
N GLY A 154 5.96 -10.60 3.36
CA GLY A 154 6.85 -10.82 4.49
C GLY A 154 7.37 -9.51 5.08
N PHE A 155 7.35 -9.38 6.42
CA PHE A 155 7.81 -8.17 7.10
C PHE A 155 9.33 -7.98 7.04
N ASP A 156 10.06 -9.04 6.70
CA ASP A 156 11.50 -9.08 6.47
C ASP A 156 11.89 -8.88 4.99
N TRP A 157 10.91 -8.64 4.12
CA TRP A 157 11.18 -8.37 2.71
C TRP A 157 12.08 -7.11 2.55
N PRO A 158 13.20 -7.20 1.81
CA PRO A 158 14.20 -6.13 1.76
C PRO A 158 13.79 -4.94 0.89
N GLY A 159 12.67 -5.03 0.16
CA GLY A 159 12.16 -3.94 -0.66
C GLY A 159 11.39 -2.90 0.16
N VAL A 160 10.92 -1.88 -0.55
CA VAL A 160 10.09 -0.82 0.05
C VAL A 160 8.63 -1.14 -0.20
N TRP A 161 7.84 -1.20 0.87
CA TRP A 161 6.40 -1.37 0.81
C TRP A 161 5.69 -0.14 1.37
N VAL A 162 4.74 0.39 0.62
CA VAL A 162 3.91 1.55 1.00
C VAL A 162 2.44 1.20 0.77
N HIS A 163 1.66 1.18 1.84
CA HIS A 163 0.21 1.10 1.79
C HIS A 163 -0.41 2.47 1.98
N ILE A 164 -1.36 2.84 1.12
CA ILE A 164 -2.11 4.10 1.20
C ILE A 164 -3.61 3.80 1.27
N ASP A 165 -4.20 3.97 2.46
CA ASP A 165 -5.66 3.89 2.64
C ASP A 165 -6.28 5.26 2.32
N ILE A 166 -7.09 5.27 1.25
CA ILE A 166 -7.73 6.46 0.68
C ILE A 166 -9.25 6.47 0.86
N ALA A 167 -9.80 5.67 1.80
CA ALA A 167 -11.24 5.46 1.94
C ALA A 167 -12.06 6.75 2.01
N ALA A 168 -11.66 7.73 2.81
CA ALA A 168 -12.37 9.00 2.97
C ALA A 168 -11.97 10.09 1.94
N PRO A 169 -10.68 10.27 1.58
CA PRO A 169 -10.29 11.33 0.64
C PRO A 169 -10.80 11.21 -0.80
N VAL A 170 -11.21 10.02 -1.24
CA VAL A 170 -11.66 9.80 -2.63
C VAL A 170 -12.99 10.45 -2.98
N HIS A 171 -13.76 10.92 -2.00
CA HIS A 171 -15.07 11.51 -2.26
C HIS A 171 -15.34 12.76 -1.41
N ALA A 172 -16.10 13.70 -1.99
CA ALA A 172 -16.59 14.89 -1.33
C ALA A 172 -18.09 15.01 -1.61
N GLY A 173 -18.91 14.76 -0.58
CA GLY A 173 -20.35 14.53 -0.77
C GLY A 173 -20.58 13.37 -1.73
N GLU A 174 -21.38 13.60 -2.77
CA GLU A 174 -21.81 12.60 -3.76
C GLU A 174 -20.89 12.50 -4.99
N ARG A 175 -19.67 13.08 -4.93
CA ARG A 175 -18.75 13.14 -6.08
C ARG A 175 -17.36 12.65 -5.71
N ALA A 176 -16.70 12.00 -6.66
CA ALA A 176 -15.30 11.62 -6.53
C ALA A 176 -14.38 12.84 -6.63
N THR A 177 -13.27 12.82 -5.91
CA THR A 177 -12.26 13.90 -5.88
C THR A 177 -11.16 13.72 -6.92
N GLY A 178 -10.91 12.47 -7.36
CA GLY A 178 -9.76 12.13 -8.20
C GLY A 178 -8.45 11.98 -7.41
N TYR A 179 -8.54 11.84 -6.08
CA TYR A 179 -7.39 11.64 -5.18
C TYR A 179 -6.47 10.49 -5.66
N GLY A 180 -5.16 10.71 -5.55
CA GLY A 180 -4.12 9.70 -5.75
C GLY A 180 -3.29 9.95 -7.00
N VAL A 181 -3.88 10.50 -8.07
CA VAL A 181 -3.14 10.80 -9.32
C VAL A 181 -2.06 11.85 -9.07
N ALA A 182 -2.40 12.94 -8.39
CA ALA A 182 -1.45 14.02 -8.11
C ALA A 182 -0.38 13.56 -7.09
N LEU A 183 -0.79 12.74 -6.12
CA LEU A 183 0.13 12.12 -5.16
C LEU A 183 1.19 11.26 -5.86
N LEU A 184 0.78 10.34 -6.74
CA LEU A 184 1.72 9.46 -7.45
C LEU A 184 2.65 10.24 -8.39
N LEU A 185 2.11 11.25 -9.10
CA LEU A 185 2.91 12.13 -9.95
C LEU A 185 3.94 12.93 -9.14
N SER A 186 3.57 13.41 -7.96
CA SER A 186 4.50 14.10 -7.06
C SER A 186 5.52 13.13 -6.48
N LEU A 187 5.10 11.97 -5.97
CA LEU A 187 5.98 11.01 -5.30
C LEU A 187 7.06 10.45 -6.24
N PHE A 188 6.68 10.11 -7.47
CA PHE A 188 7.57 9.51 -8.47
C PHE A 188 8.07 10.50 -9.53
N GLY A 189 7.80 11.79 -9.35
CA GLY A 189 8.14 12.83 -10.31
C GLY A 189 9.65 12.89 -10.63
N GLY A 190 10.51 12.51 -9.69
CA GLY A 190 11.97 12.44 -9.88
C GLY A 190 12.44 11.40 -10.90
N ALA A 191 11.60 10.41 -11.21
CA ALA A 191 11.85 9.43 -12.27
C ALA A 191 11.27 9.87 -13.63
N SER A 192 10.67 11.06 -13.71
CA SER A 192 10.18 11.65 -14.95
C SER A 192 11.29 12.40 -15.72
N GLU A 193 11.14 12.51 -17.02
CA GLU A 193 11.89 13.44 -17.87
C GLU A 193 11.33 14.87 -17.80
N ASP A 194 10.12 15.05 -17.23
CA ASP A 194 9.48 16.35 -17.09
C ASP A 194 10.11 17.19 -15.95
N PRO A 195 10.65 18.39 -16.23
CA PRO A 195 11.29 19.21 -15.21
C PRO A 195 10.37 19.65 -14.07
N LEU A 196 9.08 19.91 -14.35
CA LEU A 196 8.11 20.32 -13.33
C LEU A 196 7.82 19.18 -12.36
N LEU A 197 7.67 17.96 -12.86
CA LEU A 197 7.48 16.78 -12.02
C LEU A 197 8.72 16.47 -11.17
N ASN A 198 9.92 16.67 -11.72
CA ASN A 198 11.16 16.53 -10.96
C ASN A 198 11.24 17.52 -9.79
N MET A 199 10.78 18.77 -9.98
CA MET A 199 10.82 19.81 -8.93
C MET A 199 9.89 19.53 -7.75
N VAL A 200 8.76 18.84 -7.96
CA VAL A 200 7.79 18.55 -6.90
C VAL A 200 8.06 17.22 -6.17
N SER A 201 9.03 16.44 -6.64
CA SER A 201 9.40 15.16 -6.06
C SER A 201 10.02 15.32 -4.68
N PRO A 202 9.48 14.67 -3.63
CA PRO A 202 10.07 14.70 -2.31
C PRO A 202 11.33 13.81 -2.23
N LEU A 203 11.36 12.75 -3.03
CA LEU A 203 12.49 11.86 -3.21
C LEU A 203 13.45 12.54 -4.17
N GLY A 204 14.67 12.81 -3.71
CA GLY A 204 15.69 13.47 -4.52
C GLY A 204 15.95 12.68 -5.81
N CYS A 205 16.25 13.41 -6.89
CA CYS A 205 16.99 12.83 -7.99
C CYS A 205 18.36 12.43 -7.44
N ASN A 206 18.59 11.15 -7.15
CA ASN A 206 19.91 10.65 -6.78
C ASN A 206 20.86 10.89 -7.98
N GLY A 207 21.51 12.06 -7.95
CA GLY A 207 22.41 12.58 -8.97
C GLY A 207 23.42 13.58 -8.43
N ASP A 208 23.16 14.25 -7.30
CA ASP A 208 24.09 15.23 -6.71
C ASP A 208 24.50 14.86 -5.28
N SER A 209 25.37 13.86 -5.16
CA SER A 209 26.31 13.74 -4.03
C SER A 209 27.73 13.70 -4.61
N PRO A 210 28.62 14.65 -4.31
CA PRO A 210 29.98 14.57 -4.77
C PRO A 210 30.75 13.53 -3.95
N THR A 211 31.53 12.70 -4.65
CA THR A 211 32.51 11.70 -4.20
C THR A 211 31.98 10.31 -3.80
N GLU A 212 32.01 9.36 -4.74
CA GLU A 212 33.05 8.32 -4.83
C GLU A 212 32.75 7.40 -6.02
N ASP A 213 33.74 7.26 -6.91
CA ASP A 213 33.75 6.38 -8.07
C ASP A 213 33.62 4.90 -7.64
N MET A 214 32.45 4.32 -7.86
CA MET A 214 32.29 2.88 -8.06
C MET A 214 31.26 2.68 -9.16
N GLU A 215 31.64 1.91 -10.19
CA GLU A 215 30.75 1.40 -11.24
C GLU A 215 29.47 0.83 -10.64
N ARG A 216 28.43 1.65 -10.52
CA ARG A 216 27.07 1.17 -10.28
C ARG A 216 26.46 0.94 -11.64
N ASP A 217 26.43 -0.32 -12.03
CA ASP A 217 25.49 -0.81 -13.02
C ASP A 217 24.11 -0.21 -12.70
N SER A 218 23.64 0.72 -13.53
CA SER A 218 22.47 1.54 -13.24
C SER A 218 21.21 0.69 -13.41
N LYS A 219 20.99 -0.23 -12.48
CA LYS A 219 19.85 -1.13 -12.48
C LYS A 219 18.60 -0.28 -12.28
N ARG A 220 17.78 -0.17 -13.33
CA ARG A 220 16.48 0.48 -13.25
C ARG A 220 15.66 -0.15 -12.14
N ARG A 221 15.07 0.68 -11.28
CA ARG A 221 14.19 0.20 -10.21
C ARG A 221 12.93 -0.37 -10.84
N ARG A 222 12.38 -1.42 -10.22
CA ARG A 222 11.09 -2.00 -10.57
C ARG A 222 10.06 -1.53 -9.56
N LEU A 223 9.20 -0.64 -10.02
CA LEU A 223 8.07 -0.10 -9.28
C LEU A 223 6.80 -0.85 -9.69
N VAL A 224 6.00 -1.23 -8.70
CA VAL A 224 4.64 -1.75 -8.88
C VAL A 224 3.67 -0.90 -8.10
#